data_AF-A0A2W7MUH7-F1
#
_entry.id   AF-A0A2W7MUH7-F1
#
_cell.length_a   1.000
_cell.length_b   1.000
_cell.length_c   1.000
_cell.angle_alpha   90.00
_cell.angle_beta   90.00
_cell.angle_gamma   90.00
#
_symmetry.space_group_name_H-M   'P 1'
#
loop_
_entity.id
_entity.type
_entity.pdbx_description
1 polymer ?
#
loop_
_entity_poly.entity_id
_entity_poly.type
_entity_poly.pdbx_seq_one_letter_code
_entity_poly.pdbx_strand_id
1 'polypeptide(L)'
;MFEKISPNLMIIVSTVIALGMGTFVTIVRAKSAKKPASVKKILLPPLFMSTGALMFVLPFFRVTLSEFLEALIVGMIFSIVLIRSSKFERRDGDIYLKQTKAFIFILFGLLIIRVIAKIVLSSTIDVGTLSGMFWILAFGMIVPWRITMYLQFKKLQRTVIV
;
A
#
# COMPACT_ATOMS: atom_id res chain seq x y z
N MET A 1 24.45 -4.81 19.91
CA MET A 1 23.37 -5.51 20.65
C MET A 1 22.54 -6.46 19.78
N PHE A 2 22.49 -6.32 18.44
CA PHE A 2 21.73 -7.19 17.54
C PHE A 2 22.44 -8.47 17.06
N GLU A 3 23.72 -8.68 17.42
CA GLU A 3 24.54 -9.80 16.91
C GLU A 3 24.31 -11.16 17.60
N LYS A 4 23.49 -11.23 18.67
CA LYS A 4 23.26 -12.47 19.44
C LYS A 4 21.89 -13.11 19.25
N ILE A 5 21.15 -12.76 18.20
CA ILE A 5 19.80 -13.30 17.96
C ILE A 5 19.89 -14.39 16.89
N SER A 6 19.47 -15.61 17.25
CA SER A 6 19.41 -16.75 16.32
C SER A 6 18.60 -16.37 15.06
N PRO A 7 19.09 -16.70 13.83
CA PRO A 7 18.40 -16.36 12.58
C PRO A 7 16.93 -16.81 12.55
N ASN A 8 16.64 -17.97 13.15
CA ASN A 8 15.29 -18.52 13.25
C ASN A 8 14.38 -17.63 14.11
N LEU A 9 14.91 -17.05 15.19
CA LEU A 9 14.17 -16.16 16.07
C LEU A 9 13.86 -14.82 15.39
N MET A 10 14.78 -14.26 14.60
CA MET A 10 14.49 -13.05 13.81
C MET A 10 13.39 -13.28 12.77
N ILE A 11 13.39 -14.43 12.09
CA ILE A 11 12.36 -14.78 11.10
C ILE A 11 10.99 -14.92 11.78
N ILE A 12 10.93 -15.60 12.93
CA ILE A 12 9.68 -15.78 13.68
C ILE A 12 9.14 -14.41 14.14
N VAL A 13 9.98 -13.58 14.77
CA VAL A 13 9.58 -12.26 15.28
C VAL A 13 9.09 -11.35 14.15
N SER A 14 9.82 -11.27 13.04
CA SER A 14 9.42 -10.44 11.89
C SER A 14 8.12 -10.92 11.24
N THR A 15 7.88 -12.23 11.19
CA THR A 15 6.64 -12.82 10.66
C THR A 15 5.45 -12.53 11.56
N VAL A 16 5.61 -12.67 12.88
CA VAL A 16 4.55 -12.36 13.86
C VAL A 16 4.19 -10.88 13.83
N ILE A 17 5.18 -9.98 13.77
CA ILE A 17 4.94 -8.54 13.63
C ILE A 17 4.18 -8.24 12.34
N ALA A 18 4.58 -8.84 11.22
CA ALA A 18 3.91 -8.63 9.93
C ALA A 18 2.45 -9.10 9.95
N LEU A 19 2.15 -10.27 10.53
CA LEU A 19 0.79 -10.79 10.67
C LEU A 19 -0.06 -9.91 11.60
N GLY A 20 0.51 -9.47 12.73
CA GLY A 20 -0.14 -8.55 13.66
C GLY A 20 -0.49 -7.22 13.00
N MET A 21 0.45 -6.62 12.27
CA MET A 21 0.24 -5.37 11.54
C MET A 21 -0.80 -5.54 10.42
N GLY A 22 -0.76 -6.63 9.66
CA GLY A 22 -1.76 -6.95 8.63
C GLY A 22 -3.17 -7.07 9.20
N THR A 23 -3.30 -7.72 10.36
CA THR A 23 -4.58 -7.87 11.06
C THR A 23 -5.10 -6.53 11.58
N PHE A 24 -4.24 -5.75 12.24
CA PHE A 24 -4.57 -4.43 12.76
C PHE A 24 -5.03 -3.47 11.65
N VAL A 25 -4.29 -3.39 10.54
CA VAL A 25 -4.64 -2.55 9.39
C VAL A 25 -6.00 -2.96 8.80
N THR A 26 -6.28 -4.26 8.73
CA THR A 26 -7.57 -4.77 8.26
C THR A 26 -8.72 -4.30 9.16
N ILE A 27 -8.55 -4.37 10.49
CA ILE A 27 -9.56 -3.89 11.46
C ILE A 27 -9.77 -2.38 11.36
N VAL A 28 -8.70 -1.59 11.25
CA VAL A 28 -8.80 -0.13 11.11
C VAL A 28 -9.56 0.23 9.83
N ARG A 29 -9.27 -0.44 8.72
CA ARG A 29 -10.01 -0.26 7.45
C ARG A 29 -11.47 -0.69 7.57
N ALA A 30 -11.73 -1.81 8.28
CA ALA A 30 -13.07 -2.31 8.55
C ALA A 30 -13.92 -1.26 9.26
N LYS A 31 -13.37 -0.63 10.32
CA LYS A 31 -14.02 0.46 11.05
C LYS A 31 -14.15 1.75 10.23
N SER A 32 -13.14 2.09 9.43
CA SER A 32 -13.12 3.35 8.67
C SER A 32 -14.16 3.40 7.55
N ALA A 33 -14.56 2.28 6.95
CA ALA A 33 -15.57 2.33 5.88
C ALA A 33 -17.02 2.40 6.40
N LYS A 34 -17.24 2.17 7.70
CA LYS A 34 -18.55 2.45 8.34
C LYS A 34 -18.79 3.95 8.56
N LYS A 35 -17.78 4.79 8.31
CA LYS A 35 -17.88 6.24 8.43
C LYS A 35 -18.00 6.87 7.04
N PRO A 36 -18.70 8.01 6.91
CA PRO A 36 -18.79 8.71 5.64
C PRO A 36 -17.39 9.05 5.10
N ALA A 37 -17.25 8.88 3.78
CA ALA A 37 -16.05 9.23 3.07
C ALA A 37 -15.86 10.75 3.09
N SER A 38 -14.61 11.20 3.24
CA SER A 38 -14.27 12.61 3.20
C SER A 38 -13.01 12.79 2.37
N VAL A 39 -12.89 13.96 1.75
CA VAL A 39 -11.71 14.33 0.95
C VAL A 39 -10.42 14.12 1.75
N LYS A 40 -10.40 14.56 3.02
CA LYS A 40 -9.25 14.38 3.92
C LYS A 40 -8.87 12.89 4.04
N LYS A 41 -9.83 12.00 4.35
CA LYS A 41 -9.54 10.55 4.48
C LYS A 41 -9.05 9.89 3.19
N ILE A 42 -9.40 10.44 2.02
CA ILE A 42 -8.98 9.90 0.71
C ILE A 42 -7.55 10.32 0.38
N LEU A 43 -7.18 11.59 0.60
CA LEU A 43 -5.89 12.16 0.19
C LEU A 43 -4.79 12.09 1.26
N LEU A 44 -5.14 11.92 2.53
CA LEU A 44 -4.17 11.87 3.61
C LEU A 44 -3.18 10.69 3.52
N PRO A 45 -3.57 9.47 3.09
CA PRO A 45 -2.63 8.35 2.96
C PRO A 45 -1.42 8.60 2.04
N PRO A 46 -1.56 9.06 0.77
CA PRO A 46 -0.41 9.33 -0.08
C PRO A 46 0.46 10.48 0.45
N LEU A 47 -0.13 11.45 1.16
CA LEU A 47 0.62 12.53 1.80
C LEU A 47 1.51 12.02 2.94
N PHE A 48 1.03 11.10 3.78
CA PHE A 48 1.87 10.48 4.79
C PHE A 48 2.87 9.49 4.19
N MET A 49 2.54 8.89 3.05
CA MET A 49 3.45 7.97 2.41
C MET A 49 4.63 8.70 1.74
N SER A 50 4.41 9.91 1.22
CA SER A 50 5.47 10.71 0.59
C SER A 50 6.58 11.11 1.58
N THR A 51 6.30 11.27 2.89
CA THR A 51 7.36 11.50 3.88
C THR A 51 8.32 10.31 3.99
N GLY A 52 7.87 9.10 3.63
CA GLY A 52 8.73 7.92 3.54
C GLY A 52 9.79 8.01 2.44
N ALA A 53 9.65 8.91 1.46
CA ALA A 53 10.65 9.12 0.40
C ALA A 53 12.00 9.59 0.98
N LEU A 54 12.02 10.16 2.19
CA LEU A 54 13.25 10.54 2.89
C LEU A 54 14.22 9.37 3.08
N MET A 55 13.74 8.12 3.05
CA MET A 55 14.62 6.95 3.16
C MET A 55 15.66 6.87 2.04
N PHE A 56 15.39 7.40 0.83
CA PHE A 56 16.34 7.38 -0.29
C PHE A 56 17.53 8.34 -0.13
N VAL A 57 17.50 9.22 0.87
CA VAL A 57 18.67 10.03 1.24
C VAL A 57 19.83 9.11 1.66
N LEU A 58 19.50 8.03 2.37
CA LEU A 58 20.47 7.02 2.81
C LEU A 58 20.87 6.11 1.63
N PRO A 59 22.18 5.92 1.36
CA PRO A 59 22.66 5.09 0.25
C PRO A 59 22.10 3.66 0.26
N PHE A 60 21.87 3.11 1.46
CA PHE A 60 21.35 1.76 1.66
C PHE A 60 20.00 1.50 0.96
N PHE A 61 19.14 2.52 0.80
CA PHE A 61 17.82 2.35 0.19
C PHE A 61 17.77 2.78 -1.29
N ARG A 62 18.89 3.21 -1.87
CA ARG A 62 18.91 3.67 -3.25
C ARG A 62 18.68 2.50 -4.21
N VAL A 63 17.93 2.80 -5.25
CA VAL A 63 17.63 1.87 -6.34
C VAL A 63 18.21 2.41 -7.63
N THR A 64 18.53 1.52 -8.56
CA THR A 64 18.88 1.89 -9.93
C THR A 64 17.66 2.42 -10.67
N LEU A 65 17.89 3.13 -11.78
CA LEU A 65 16.80 3.67 -12.59
C LEU A 65 15.90 2.56 -13.15
N SER A 66 16.48 1.42 -13.54
CA SER A 66 15.73 0.26 -14.03
C SER A 66 14.79 -0.29 -12.96
N GLU A 67 15.30 -0.52 -11.75
CA GLU A 67 14.50 -1.01 -10.60
C GLU A 67 13.39 -0.01 -10.21
N PHE A 68 13.67 1.29 -10.28
CA PHE A 68 12.67 2.34 -10.05
C PHE A 68 11.53 2.24 -11.07
N LEU A 69 11.85 2.15 -12.36
CA LEU A 69 10.84 2.07 -13.43
C LEU A 69 10.02 0.79 -13.33
N GLU A 70 10.67 -0.35 -13.10
CA GLU A 70 10.00 -1.63 -12.91
C GLU A 70 9.01 -1.57 -11.73
N ALA A 71 9.47 -1.15 -10.56
CA ALA A 71 8.64 -1.04 -9.37
C ALA A 71 7.47 -0.07 -9.58
N LEU A 72 7.72 1.08 -10.23
CA LEU A 72 6.71 2.08 -10.51
C LEU A 72 5.64 1.56 -11.47
N ILE A 73 6.04 0.93 -12.59
CA ILE A 73 5.12 0.36 -13.59
C ILE A 73 4.26 -0.73 -12.95
N VAL A 74 4.88 -1.65 -12.23
CA VAL A 74 4.16 -2.72 -11.52
C VAL A 74 3.17 -2.12 -10.51
N GLY A 75 3.59 -1.11 -9.75
CA GLY A 75 2.72 -0.37 -8.83
C GLY A 75 1.51 0.26 -9.53
N MET A 76 1.72 0.91 -10.67
CA MET A 76 0.64 1.49 -11.47
C MET A 76 -0.32 0.43 -12.01
N ILE A 77 0.19 -0.73 -12.46
CA ILE A 77 -0.66 -1.86 -12.89
C ILE A 77 -1.55 -2.34 -11.74
N PHE A 78 -0.99 -2.52 -10.54
CA PHE A 78 -1.77 -2.90 -9.36
C PHE A 78 -2.79 -1.82 -8.95
N SER A 79 -2.51 -0.55 -9.22
CA SER A 79 -3.46 0.54 -8.98
C SER A 79 -4.78 0.35 -9.74
N ILE A 80 -4.74 -0.25 -10.95
CA ILE A 80 -5.94 -0.50 -11.76
C ILE A 80 -6.88 -1.47 -11.04
N VAL A 81 -6.34 -2.52 -10.43
CA VAL A 81 -7.10 -3.50 -9.66
C VAL A 81 -7.74 -2.84 -8.42
N LEU A 82 -7.01 -1.95 -7.75
CA LEU A 82 -7.52 -1.18 -6.61
C LEU A 82 -8.63 -0.21 -7.00
N ILE A 83 -8.48 0.48 -8.13
CA ILE A 83 -9.50 1.38 -8.68
C ILE A 83 -10.78 0.60 -8.99
N ARG A 84 -10.65 -0.54 -9.70
CA ARG A 84 -11.81 -1.35 -10.10
C ARG A 84 -12.57 -1.95 -8.92
N SER A 85 -11.84 -2.26 -7.85
CA SER A 85 -12.41 -2.81 -6.63
C SER A 85 -12.96 -1.74 -5.67
N SER A 86 -12.59 -0.46 -5.83
CA SER A 86 -13.06 0.62 -4.96
C SER A 86 -14.27 1.31 -5.57
N LYS A 87 -15.46 1.00 -5.04
CA LYS A 87 -16.72 1.65 -5.46
C LYS A 87 -17.28 2.48 -4.33
N PHE A 88 -17.87 3.62 -4.66
CA PHE A 88 -18.63 4.42 -3.72
C PHE A 88 -20.11 4.08 -3.82
N GLU A 89 -20.78 4.00 -2.68
CA GLU A 89 -22.22 3.83 -2.57
C GLU A 89 -22.81 5.00 -1.79
N ARG A 90 -24.01 5.44 -2.19
CA ARG A 90 -24.76 6.46 -1.47
C ARG A 90 -25.70 5.76 -0.50
N ARG A 91 -25.68 6.19 0.76
CA ARG A 91 -26.57 5.67 1.80
C ARG A 91 -26.95 6.83 2.72
N ASP A 92 -28.25 7.01 2.94
CA ASP A 92 -28.79 7.98 3.89
C ASP A 92 -28.26 9.42 3.67
N GLY A 93 -28.13 9.84 2.40
CA GLY A 93 -27.63 11.17 2.03
C GLY A 93 -26.10 11.29 1.96
N ASP A 94 -25.37 10.39 2.61
CA ASP A 94 -23.91 10.37 2.69
C ASP A 94 -23.25 9.42 1.67
N ILE A 95 -21.98 9.67 1.35
CA ILE A 95 -21.18 8.84 0.43
C ILE A 95 -20.28 7.92 1.26
N TYR A 96 -20.44 6.61 1.08
CA TYR A 96 -19.65 5.58 1.74
C TYR A 96 -18.78 4.83 0.74
N LEU A 97 -17.64 4.32 1.22
CA LEU A 97 -16.77 3.45 0.43
C LEU A 97 -17.24 2.01 0.60
N LYS A 98 -17.68 1.37 -0.49
CA LYS A 98 -18.04 -0.05 -0.49
C LYS A 98 -16.76 -0.88 -0.29
N GLN A 99 -16.69 -1.60 0.82
CA GLN A 99 -15.55 -2.47 1.10
C GLN A 99 -15.54 -3.64 0.14
N THR A 100 -14.40 -3.86 -0.50
CA THR A 100 -14.13 -5.06 -1.29
C THR A 100 -12.88 -5.75 -0.74
N LYS A 101 -12.91 -7.09 -0.73
CA LYS A 101 -11.81 -7.94 -0.21
C LYS A 101 -10.54 -7.86 -1.07
N ALA A 102 -10.61 -7.22 -2.24
CA ALA A 102 -9.50 -7.10 -3.19
C ALA A 102 -8.27 -6.42 -2.61
N PHE A 103 -8.43 -5.43 -1.71
CA PHE A 103 -7.30 -4.79 -1.05
C PHE A 103 -6.48 -5.78 -0.21
N ILE A 104 -7.16 -6.71 0.46
CA ILE A 104 -6.52 -7.75 1.29
C ILE A 104 -5.78 -8.72 0.36
N PHE A 105 -6.40 -9.15 -0.74
CA PHE A 105 -5.76 -10.02 -1.71
C PHE A 105 -4.49 -9.41 -2.31
N ILE A 106 -4.50 -8.11 -2.63
CA ILE A 106 -3.31 -7.40 -3.12
C ILE A 106 -2.24 -7.29 -2.04
N LEU A 107 -2.62 -6.96 -0.81
CA LEU A 107 -1.66 -6.85 0.30
C LEU A 107 -0.95 -8.18 0.56
N PHE A 108 -1.70 -9.29 0.64
CA PHE A 108 -1.14 -10.62 0.83
C PHE A 108 -0.40 -11.13 -0.42
N GLY A 109 -0.90 -10.85 -1.62
CA GLY A 109 -0.22 -11.18 -2.88
C GLY A 109 1.15 -10.51 -3.00
N LEU A 110 1.24 -9.21 -2.68
CA LEU A 110 2.51 -8.48 -2.61
C LEU A 110 3.44 -9.03 -1.54
N LEU A 111 2.92 -9.41 -0.37
CA LEU A 111 3.70 -10.03 0.71
C LEU A 111 4.27 -11.39 0.27
N ILE A 112 3.48 -12.21 -0.40
CA ILE A 112 3.91 -13.53 -0.90
C ILE A 112 4.96 -13.36 -2.01
N ILE A 113 4.69 -12.50 -3.00
CA ILE A 113 5.67 -12.17 -4.06
C ILE A 113 6.96 -11.65 -3.43
N ARG A 114 6.88 -10.81 -2.40
CA ARG A 114 8.05 -10.30 -1.68
C ARG A 114 8.84 -11.41 -0.98
N VAL A 115 8.17 -12.36 -0.33
CA VAL A 115 8.84 -13.49 0.35
C VAL A 115 9.50 -14.40 -0.68
N ILE A 116 8.83 -14.71 -1.78
CA ILE A 116 9.38 -15.53 -2.87
C ILE A 116 10.56 -14.83 -3.54
N ALA A 117 10.40 -13.54 -3.88
CA ALA A 117 11.48 -12.74 -4.45
C ALA A 117 12.67 -12.68 -3.50
N LYS A 118 12.47 -12.47 -2.20
CA LYS A 118 13.54 -12.56 -1.22
C LYS A 118 14.20 -13.94 -1.24
N ILE A 119 13.46 -15.04 -1.21
CA ILE A 119 14.05 -16.39 -1.17
C ILE A 119 14.85 -16.70 -2.44
N VAL A 120 14.39 -16.27 -3.61
CA VAL A 120 15.03 -16.54 -4.91
C VAL A 120 16.17 -15.56 -5.23
N LEU A 121 16.04 -14.28 -4.85
CA LEU A 121 16.98 -13.19 -5.17
C LEU A 121 17.87 -12.77 -3.98
N SER A 122 17.80 -13.42 -2.80
CA SER A 122 18.64 -13.07 -1.63
C SER A 122 20.14 -13.17 -1.90
N SER A 123 20.57 -13.81 -2.98
CA SER A 123 21.97 -13.89 -3.40
C SER A 123 22.43 -12.72 -4.28
N THR A 124 21.53 -11.88 -4.81
CA THR A 124 21.88 -10.82 -5.79
C THR A 124 21.43 -9.41 -5.43
N ILE A 125 20.37 -9.22 -4.63
CA ILE A 125 19.84 -7.89 -4.30
C ILE A 125 19.89 -7.64 -2.79
N ASP A 126 20.51 -6.51 -2.40
CA ASP A 126 20.60 -6.09 -1.00
C ASP A 126 19.21 -5.77 -0.39
N VAL A 127 19.06 -6.02 0.90
CA VAL A 127 17.80 -5.87 1.64
C VAL A 127 17.34 -4.40 1.62
N GLY A 128 18.28 -3.46 1.58
CA GLY A 128 18.01 -2.03 1.47
C GLY A 128 17.38 -1.63 0.13
N THR A 129 17.98 -2.03 -0.98
CA THR A 129 17.45 -1.82 -2.35
C THR A 129 16.06 -2.42 -2.50
N LEU A 130 15.85 -3.65 -2.04
CA LEU A 130 14.54 -4.32 -2.09
C LEU A 130 13.47 -3.55 -1.31
N SER A 131 13.85 -2.96 -0.17
CA SER A 131 12.95 -2.11 0.62
C SER A 131 12.61 -0.80 -0.11
N GLY A 132 13.59 -0.22 -0.81
CA GLY A 132 13.43 0.91 -1.73
C GLY A 132 12.39 0.63 -2.83
N MET A 133 12.57 -0.47 -3.55
CA MET A 133 11.66 -0.92 -4.61
C MET A 133 10.24 -1.15 -4.10
N PHE A 134 10.09 -1.78 -2.93
CA PHE A 134 8.79 -2.04 -2.35
C PHE A 134 8.03 -0.75 -2.01
N TRP A 135 8.73 0.26 -1.50
CA TRP A 135 8.13 1.57 -1.26
C TRP A 135 7.70 2.24 -2.57
N ILE A 136 8.54 2.19 -3.62
CA ILE A 136 8.23 2.80 -4.94
C ILE A 136 6.99 2.14 -5.54
N LEU A 137 6.92 0.81 -5.51
CA LEU A 137 5.75 0.06 -5.94
C LEU A 137 4.52 0.47 -5.15
N ALA A 138 4.64 0.51 -3.82
CA ALA A 138 3.53 0.88 -2.94
C ALA A 138 3.08 2.35 -3.17
N PHE A 139 4.00 3.25 -3.48
CA PHE A 139 3.70 4.66 -3.79
C PHE A 139 3.05 4.79 -5.18
N GLY A 140 3.59 4.09 -6.17
CA GLY A 140 3.06 3.97 -7.53
C GLY A 140 1.65 3.38 -7.58
N MET A 141 1.29 2.48 -6.65
CA MET A 141 -0.07 1.97 -6.55
C MET A 141 -1.03 2.93 -5.84
N ILE A 142 -0.60 3.59 -4.76
CA ILE A 142 -1.52 4.34 -3.89
C ILE A 142 -1.93 5.68 -4.50
N VAL A 143 -1.00 6.35 -5.19
CA VAL A 143 -1.23 7.70 -5.72
C VAL A 143 -2.32 7.70 -6.80
N PRO A 144 -2.23 6.91 -7.89
CA PRO A 144 -3.27 6.90 -8.92
C PRO A 144 -4.62 6.42 -8.37
N TRP A 145 -4.59 5.44 -7.46
CA TRP A 145 -5.79 4.91 -6.84
C TRP A 145 -6.54 5.96 -6.02
N ARG A 146 -5.85 6.67 -5.12
CA ARG A 146 -6.47 7.70 -4.27
C ARG A 146 -6.91 8.93 -5.05
N ILE A 147 -6.17 9.33 -6.08
CA ILE A 147 -6.59 10.41 -7.00
C ILE A 147 -7.90 10.02 -7.69
N THR A 148 -7.98 8.80 -8.22
CA THR A 148 -9.20 8.31 -8.89
C THR A 148 -10.38 8.24 -7.92
N MET A 149 -10.16 7.79 -6.68
CA MET A 149 -11.19 7.81 -5.64
C MET A 149 -11.69 9.23 -5.33
N TYR A 150 -10.79 10.22 -5.28
CA TYR A 150 -11.15 11.61 -5.07
C TYR A 150 -12.01 12.15 -6.20
N LEU A 151 -11.67 11.84 -7.46
CA LEU A 151 -12.45 12.23 -8.63
C LEU A 151 -13.85 11.59 -8.62
N GLN A 152 -13.95 10.30 -8.30
CA GLN A 152 -15.24 9.60 -8.17
C GLN A 152 -16.10 10.21 -7.06
N PHE A 153 -15.49 10.52 -5.91
CA PHE A 153 -16.17 11.17 -4.79
C PHE A 153 -16.71 12.55 -5.18
N LYS A 154 -15.88 13.40 -5.83
CA LYS A 154 -16.31 14.72 -6.31
C LYS A 154 -17.40 14.64 -7.37
N LYS A 155 -17.34 13.65 -8.27
CA LYS A 155 -18.39 13.42 -9.27
C LYS A 155 -19.73 13.11 -8.60
N LEU A 156 -19.73 12.18 -7.64
CA LEU A 156 -20.93 11.83 -6.87
C LEU A 156 -21.48 12.98 -6.04
N GLN A 157 -20.61 13.83 -5.45
CA GLN A 157 -21.04 15.05 -4.76
C GLN A 157 -21.70 16.06 -5.71
N ARG A 158 -21.17 16.24 -6.93
CA ARG A 158 -21.72 17.20 -7.90
C ARG A 158 -23.09 16.77 -8.44
N THR A 159 -23.33 15.48 -8.61
CA THR A 159 -24.64 14.94 -9.00
C THR A 159 -25.76 15.21 -7.97
N VAL A 160 -25.43 15.70 -6.78
CA VAL A 160 -26.40 16.08 -5.74
C VAL A 160 -26.97 17.50 -5.94
N ILE A 161 -26.43 18.31 -6.86
CA ILE A 161 -26.89 19.70 -7.12
C ILE A 161 -27.82 19.78 -8.34
N VAL A 162 -28.67 18.78 -8.56
CA VAL A 162 -29.76 18.86 -9.55
C VAL A 162 -31.06 18.40 -8.91
#